data_AF-A0A7J2R4U1-F1
#
_entry.id   AF-A0A7J2R4U1-F1
#
_cell.length_a   1.000
_cell.length_b   1.000
_cell.length_c   1.000
_cell.angle_alpha   90.00
_cell.angle_beta   90.00
_cell.angle_gamma   90.00
#
_symmetry.space_group_name_H-M   'P 1'
#
loop_
_entity.id
_entity.type
_entity.pdbx_description
1 polymer ?
#
loop_
_entity_poly.entity_id
_entity_poly.type
_entity_poly.pdbx_seq_one_letter_code
_entity_poly.pdbx_strand_id
1 'polypeptide(L)'
;MKYCNNCRQLVDPQKNYSTGLLLILLLCCGFIPGIIYYLILVKKCPMCNSSNWGVKPQEMRQPQEVIHPQIPQKEIHFCPQCGSSMSGKFCGECGYEYEFK
;
A
#
# COMPACT_ATOMS: atom_id res chain seq x y z
N MET A 1 -14.21 -11.13 -1.33
CA MET A 1 -13.68 -10.98 0.05
C MET A 1 -13.52 -9.52 0.41
N LYS A 2 -13.96 -9.13 1.61
CA LYS A 2 -13.75 -7.80 2.21
C LYS A 2 -13.20 -7.96 3.62
N TYR A 3 -12.35 -7.04 4.07
CA TYR A 3 -11.85 -7.04 5.45
C TYR A 3 -12.88 -6.36 6.37
N CYS A 4 -13.32 -7.08 7.40
CA CYS A 4 -14.20 -6.55 8.43
C CYS A 4 -13.36 -6.04 9.60
N ASN A 5 -13.47 -4.75 9.94
CA ASN A 5 -12.70 -4.16 11.04
C ASN A 5 -13.13 -4.70 12.41
N ASN A 6 -14.39 -5.10 12.56
CA ASN A 6 -14.90 -5.66 13.81
C ASN A 6 -14.35 -7.08 14.05
N CYS A 7 -14.38 -7.95 13.03
CA CYS A 7 -13.89 -9.33 13.14
C CYS A 7 -12.38 -9.50 12.87
N ARG A 8 -11.72 -8.46 12.35
CA ARG A 8 -10.30 -8.45 11.96
C ARG A 8 -9.90 -9.58 10.99
N GLN A 9 -10.81 -9.97 10.12
CA GLN A 9 -10.60 -11.04 9.15
C GLN A 9 -11.22 -10.70 7.79
N LEU A 10 -10.73 -11.38 6.76
CA LEU A 10 -11.31 -11.37 5.43
C LEU A 10 -12.51 -12.29 5.41
N VAL A 11 -13.68 -11.74 5.05
CA VAL A 11 -14.93 -12.49 4.94
C VAL A 11 -15.59 -12.21 3.60
N ASP A 12 -16.39 -13.14 3.11
CA ASP A 12 -17.28 -12.86 2.00
C ASP A 12 -18.59 -12.26 2.51
N PRO A 13 -18.91 -11.00 2.10
CA PRO A 13 -20.08 -10.30 2.59
C PRO A 13 -21.36 -10.97 2.09
N GLN A 14 -22.28 -11.27 3.01
CA GLN A 14 -23.58 -11.84 2.71
C GLN A 14 -24.62 -10.75 2.49
N LYS A 15 -25.57 -11.02 1.59
CA LYS A 15 -26.80 -10.22 1.44
C LYS A 15 -27.90 -10.94 2.22
N ASN A 16 -28.29 -10.39 3.36
CA ASN A 16 -29.44 -10.91 4.09
C ASN A 16 -30.69 -10.22 3.54
N TYR A 17 -31.45 -10.91 2.71
CA TYR A 17 -32.76 -10.45 2.23
C TYR A 17 -33.76 -11.59 2.26
N SER A 18 -35.02 -11.27 2.52
CA SER A 18 -36.08 -12.27 2.49
C SER A 18 -36.54 -12.44 1.04
N THR A 19 -36.17 -13.55 0.41
CA THR A 19 -36.60 -13.88 -0.96
C THR A 19 -38.12 -13.89 -1.07
N GLY A 20 -38.82 -14.34 -0.03
CA GLY A 20 -40.28 -14.30 0.03
C GLY A 20 -40.84 -12.88 0.00
N LEU A 21 -40.25 -11.96 0.78
CA LEU A 21 -40.66 -10.55 0.78
C LEU A 21 -40.39 -9.88 -0.57
N LEU A 22 -39.26 -10.18 -1.21
CA LEU A 22 -38.92 -9.67 -2.54
C LEU A 22 -39.96 -10.14 -3.59
N LEU A 23 -40.32 -11.43 -3.58
CA LEU A 23 -41.32 -11.98 -4.49
C LEU A 23 -42.71 -11.37 -4.26
N ILE A 24 -43.12 -11.19 -3.01
CA ILE A 24 -44.39 -10.54 -2.66
C ILE A 24 -44.41 -9.10 -3.16
N LEU A 25 -43.33 -8.35 -2.98
CA LEU A 25 -43.21 -6.97 -3.48
C LEU A 25 -43.32 -6.91 -5.01
N LEU A 26 -42.68 -7.85 -5.70
CA LEU A 26 -42.71 -7.98 -7.16
C LEU A 26 -44.12 -8.31 -7.70
N LEU A 27 -44.84 -9.21 -7.02
CA LEU A 27 -46.18 -9.66 -7.40
C LEU A 27 -47.28 -8.67 -7.02
N CYS A 28 -47.24 -8.08 -5.83
CA CYS A 28 -48.33 -7.26 -5.29
C CYS A 28 -48.16 -5.76 -5.53
N CYS A 29 -46.91 -5.26 -5.51
CA CYS A 29 -46.63 -3.82 -5.64
C CYS A 29 -45.96 -3.47 -6.97
N GLY A 30 -45.67 -4.49 -7.80
CA GLY A 30 -45.05 -4.35 -9.10
C GLY A 30 -43.53 -4.34 -9.06
N PHE A 31 -42.94 -4.23 -10.25
CA PHE A 31 -41.50 -4.41 -10.46
C PHE A 31 -40.66 -3.33 -9.76
N ILE A 32 -41.09 -2.06 -9.83
CA ILE A 32 -40.33 -0.90 -9.33
C ILE A 32 -40.04 -1.01 -7.82
N PRO A 33 -41.02 -1.19 -6.91
CA PRO A 33 -40.72 -1.27 -5.48
C PRO A 33 -39.91 -2.52 -5.11
N GLY A 34 -40.05 -3.64 -5.85
CA GLY A 34 -39.20 -4.82 -5.69
C GLY A 34 -37.73 -4.55 -6.03
N ILE A 35 -37.44 -3.83 -7.13
CA ILE A 35 -36.07 -3.41 -7.45
C ILE A 35 -35.53 -2.48 -6.37
N ILE A 36 -36.30 -1.48 -5.94
CA ILE A 36 -35.87 -0.50 -4.93
C ILE A 36 -35.45 -1.25 -3.66
N TYR A 37 -36.28 -2.18 -3.17
CA TYR A 37 -35.96 -3.03 -2.03
C TYR A 37 -34.63 -3.79 -2.23
N TYR A 38 -34.42 -4.38 -3.41
CA TYR A 38 -33.18 -5.09 -3.72
C TYR A 38 -31.93 -4.18 -3.73
N LEU A 39 -32.06 -2.94 -4.22
CA LEU A 39 -30.94 -2.01 -4.35
C LEU A 39 -30.51 -1.35 -3.03
N ILE A 40 -31.45 -1.09 -2.11
CA ILE A 40 -31.15 -0.44 -0.81
C ILE A 40 -30.49 -1.38 0.21
N LEU A 41 -30.44 -2.68 -0.07
CA LEU A 41 -29.90 -3.68 0.85
C LEU A 41 -28.37 -3.59 0.95
N VAL A 42 -27.90 -3.20 2.13
CA VAL A 42 -26.47 -3.08 2.44
C VAL A 42 -25.89 -4.44 2.80
N LYS A 43 -24.73 -4.75 2.23
CA LYS A 43 -23.95 -5.96 2.57
C LYS A 43 -23.45 -5.89 4.01
N LYS A 44 -23.65 -6.97 4.79
CA LYS A 44 -23.24 -7.08 6.19
C LYS A 44 -22.23 -8.22 6.40
N CYS A 45 -21.42 -8.11 7.44
CA CYS A 45 -20.49 -9.17 7.84
C CYS A 45 -21.29 -10.37 8.42
N PRO A 46 -21.09 -11.61 7.94
CA PRO A 46 -21.85 -12.76 8.41
C PRO A 46 -21.54 -13.16 9.86
N MET A 47 -20.36 -12.78 10.38
CA MET A 47 -19.92 -13.15 11.73
C MET A 47 -20.42 -12.18 12.81
N CYS A 48 -20.50 -10.88 12.50
CA CYS A 48 -20.82 -9.85 13.49
C CYS A 48 -21.92 -8.86 13.07
N ASN A 49 -22.54 -9.06 11.91
CA ASN A 49 -23.57 -8.19 11.33
C ASN A 49 -23.18 -6.70 11.19
N SER A 50 -21.88 -6.36 11.28
CA SER A 50 -21.41 -4.99 11.09
C SER A 50 -21.32 -4.63 9.60
N SER A 51 -21.46 -3.34 9.30
CA SER A 51 -21.13 -2.74 7.99
C SER A 51 -19.83 -1.94 8.04
N ASN A 52 -19.00 -2.13 9.09
CA ASN A 52 -17.72 -1.45 9.23
C ASN A 52 -16.63 -2.24 8.46
N TRP A 53 -16.54 -1.92 7.18
CA TRP A 53 -15.55 -2.49 6.26
C TRP A 53 -14.30 -1.61 6.25
N GLY A 54 -13.13 -2.22 6.19
CA GLY A 54 -11.87 -1.50 6.13
C GLY A 54 -10.85 -2.17 5.24
N VAL A 55 -9.62 -1.68 5.32
CA VAL A 55 -8.45 -2.27 4.68
C VAL A 55 -7.76 -3.12 5.75
N LYS A 56 -7.32 -4.33 5.39
CA LYS A 56 -6.45 -5.11 6.28
C LYS A 56 -5.25 -4.20 6.57
N PRO A 57 -4.92 -3.90 7.84
CA PRO A 57 -3.70 -3.18 8.15
C PRO A 57 -2.58 -3.87 7.39
N GLN A 58 -2.01 -3.18 6.42
CA GLN A 58 -0.80 -3.69 5.80
C GLN A 58 0.18 -3.64 6.94
N GLU A 59 0.54 -4.83 7.43
CA GLU A 59 1.77 -5.03 8.16
C GLU A 59 2.77 -4.22 7.36
N MET A 60 3.22 -3.10 7.93
CA MET A 60 4.21 -2.25 7.30
C MET A 60 5.27 -3.24 6.88
N ARG A 61 5.44 -3.44 5.57
CA ARG A 61 6.67 -4.06 5.10
C ARG A 61 7.73 -3.30 5.88
N GLN A 62 8.52 -4.06 6.66
CA GLN A 62 9.72 -3.56 7.29
C GLN A 62 10.36 -2.54 6.36
N PRO A 63 10.88 -1.41 6.90
CA PRO A 63 11.44 -0.33 6.11
C PRO A 63 12.11 -0.94 4.90
N GLN A 64 11.62 -0.60 3.70
CA GLN A 64 12.24 -1.05 2.46
C GLN A 64 13.73 -0.92 2.70
N GLU A 65 14.44 -2.06 2.71
CA GLU A 65 15.88 -2.07 2.69
C GLU A 65 16.22 -1.13 1.54
N VAL A 66 16.68 0.05 1.90
CA VAL A 66 17.04 1.08 0.96
C VAL A 66 18.15 0.42 0.19
N ILE A 67 17.84 -0.07 -1.00
CA ILE A 67 18.82 -0.33 -2.03
C ILE A 67 19.36 1.07 -2.30
N HIS A 68 20.35 1.47 -1.50
CA HIS A 68 21.25 2.54 -1.85
C HIS A 68 21.74 2.15 -3.24
N PRO A 69 21.54 2.98 -4.27
CA PRO A 69 22.42 2.92 -5.41
C PRO A 69 23.82 3.02 -4.81
N GLN A 70 24.64 1.97 -4.96
CA GLN A 70 26.06 2.06 -4.65
C GLN A 70 26.66 3.03 -5.66
N ILE A 71 26.45 4.32 -5.44
CA ILE A 71 27.30 5.35 -6.00
C ILE A 71 28.64 5.08 -5.32
N PRO A 72 29.69 4.71 -6.07
CA PRO A 72 31.02 4.58 -5.49
C PRO A 72 31.31 5.90 -4.78
N GLN A 73 31.39 5.88 -3.45
CA GLN A 73 31.87 7.02 -2.69
C GLN A 73 33.33 7.21 -3.10
N LYS A 74 33.52 8.01 -4.15
CA LYS A 74 34.84 8.41 -4.62
C LYS A 74 35.39 9.30 -3.51
N GLU A 75 36.19 8.71 -2.61
CA GLU A 75 36.80 9.40 -1.47
C GLU A 75 37.45 10.70 -1.97
N ILE A 76 36.81 11.82 -1.60
CA ILE A 76 37.34 13.14 -1.84
C ILE A 76 38.46 13.31 -0.80
N HIS A 77 39.69 13.37 -1.27
CA HIS A 77 40.87 13.66 -0.46
C HIS A 77 41.50 14.95 -0.94
N PHE A 78 42.36 15.54 -0.11
CA PHE A 78 43.04 16.79 -0.44
C PHE A 78 44.47 16.50 -0.91
N CYS A 79 44.92 17.22 -1.92
CA CYS A 79 46.28 17.09 -2.45
C CYS A 79 47.30 17.53 -1.39
N PRO A 80 48.31 16.71 -1.05
CA PRO A 80 49.31 17.07 -0.05
C PRO A 80 50.25 18.20 -0.51
N GLN A 81 50.34 18.45 -1.82
CA GLN A 81 51.26 19.46 -2.38
C GLN A 81 50.62 20.87 -2.48
N CYS A 82 49.34 20.95 -2.84
CA CYS A 82 48.67 22.25 -3.08
C CYS A 82 47.38 22.45 -2.28
N GLY A 83 46.88 21.45 -1.56
CA GLY A 83 45.67 21.55 -0.73
C GLY A 83 44.34 21.50 -1.51
N SER A 84 44.37 21.37 -2.83
CA SER A 84 43.15 21.27 -3.65
C SER A 84 42.41 19.96 -3.40
N SER A 85 41.07 19.98 -3.46
CA SER A 85 40.27 18.77 -3.40
C SER A 85 40.46 17.94 -4.68
N MET A 86 40.66 16.64 -4.51
CA MET A 86 40.89 15.72 -5.62
C MET A 86 40.15 14.40 -5.42
N SER A 87 39.93 13.75 -6.55
CA SER A 87 39.04 12.60 -6.66
C SER A 87 39.71 11.60 -7.59
N GLY A 88 40.51 10.69 -7.01
CA GLY A 88 41.42 9.78 -7.73
C GLY A 88 42.90 10.08 -7.44
N LYS A 89 43.83 9.40 -8.12
CA LYS A 89 45.28 9.48 -7.82
C LYS A 89 45.95 10.78 -8.27
N PHE A 90 45.39 11.53 -9.23
CA PHE A 90 46.09 12.64 -9.88
C PHE A 90 45.45 14.00 -9.55
N CYS A 91 46.28 14.98 -9.19
CA CYS A 91 45.83 16.35 -8.89
C CYS A 91 45.81 17.19 -10.18
N GLY A 92 44.63 17.63 -10.60
CA GLY A 92 44.47 18.46 -11.81
C GLY A 92 45.09 19.86 -11.73
N GLU A 93 45.35 20.36 -10.52
CA GLU A 93 45.88 21.72 -10.30
C GLU A 93 47.41 21.77 -10.33
N CYS A 94 48.09 20.79 -9.71
CA CYS A 94 49.55 20.81 -9.59
C CYS A 94 50.26 19.62 -10.26
N GLY A 95 49.51 18.67 -10.80
CA GLY A 95 50.06 17.49 -11.48
C GLY A 95 50.61 16.40 -10.57
N TYR A 96 50.42 16.52 -9.25
CA TYR A 96 50.89 15.52 -8.29
C TYR A 96 50.11 14.20 -8.38
N GLU A 97 50.82 13.07 -8.36
CA GLU A 97 50.25 11.71 -8.35
C GLU A 97 50.42 11.05 -6.98
N TYR A 98 49.30 10.60 -6.41
CA TYR A 98 49.21 9.93 -5.12
C TYR A 98 49.29 8.40 -5.29
N GLU A 99 50.38 7.81 -4.81
CA GLU A 99 50.54 6.37 -4.72
C GLU A 99 50.03 5.86 -3.36
N PHE A 100 48.98 5.04 -3.35
CA PHE A 100 48.60 4.27 -2.16
C PHE A 100 49.67 3.20 -1.93
N LYS A 101 50.42 3.31 -0.84
CA LYS A 101 51.43 2.33 -0.42
C LYS A 101 50.86 1.38 0.62
#